data_AF-D5EIM1-F1
#
_entry.id   AF-D5EIM1-F1
#
_cell.length_a   1.000
_cell.length_b   1.000
_cell.length_c   1.000
_cell.angle_alpha   90.00
_cell.angle_beta   90.00
_cell.angle_gamma   90.00
#
_symmetry.space_group_name_H-M   'P 1'
#
loop_
_entity.id
_entity.type
_entity.pdbx_description
1 polymer ?
#
loop_
_entity_poly.entity_id
_entity_poly.type
_entity_poly.pdbx_seq_one_letter_code
_entity_poly.pdbx_strand_id
1 'polypeptide(L)'
;MCAQLLLLRITKQTLQEVSAHAAFYDPDGVITSTADLLGEQSLDPALQDSVMWDYDGDGVDNLTEYLRGTDPTDFFNGETVTIRAYKGDGQVDEPNVFLLRRLYASVHDSEGAEIVNAPVRIRSVGGPYLSRFRNASDLHSTVYDRTVATFGASTAYFTPATDGSYSAIADLPDGTSVTFSVFVVSEEDKQKEPIRNFEVTDNGDNTTTYTWTSDADSGDWLRLQEKNENGTWSTFFNTTYGSSVLPYRAGQTDYSLTLDENNQVVSQ
;
A
#
# COMPACT_ATOMS: atom_id res chain seq x y z
N MET A 1 -4.27 44.74 39.08
CA MET A 1 -3.38 43.57 39.20
C MET A 1 -4.24 42.33 39.35
N CYS A 2 -4.53 41.61 38.27
CA CYS A 2 -5.11 40.26 38.28
C CYS A 2 -4.97 39.66 36.87
N ALA A 3 -3.72 39.53 36.41
CA ALA A 3 -3.38 38.87 35.14
C ALA A 3 -2.16 37.94 35.34
N GLN A 4 -2.09 37.28 36.49
CA GLN A 4 -0.94 36.46 36.88
C GLN A 4 -1.35 35.06 37.32
N LEU A 5 -2.52 34.59 36.86
CA LEU A 5 -3.06 33.28 37.24
C LEU A 5 -3.70 32.50 36.07
N LEU A 6 -3.39 32.87 34.82
CA LEU A 6 -3.81 32.12 33.63
C LEU A 6 -2.62 31.56 32.84
N LEU A 7 -1.48 31.38 33.52
CA LEU A 7 -0.24 30.90 32.93
C LEU A 7 0.26 29.67 33.69
N LEU A 8 -0.61 28.69 33.95
CA LEU A 8 -0.18 27.40 34.51
C LEU A 8 -1.25 26.32 34.38
N ARG A 9 -1.55 25.88 33.15
CA ARG A 9 -2.21 24.58 32.89
C ARG A 9 -2.10 24.13 31.43
N ILE A 10 -0.91 24.28 30.83
CA ILE A 10 -0.52 23.35 29.76
C ILE A 10 -0.04 22.09 30.49
N THR A 11 -0.98 21.20 30.79
CA THR A 11 -0.74 19.92 31.44
C THR A 11 0.19 19.08 30.56
N LYS A 12 1.10 18.29 31.14
CA LYS A 12 2.06 17.40 30.44
C LYS A 12 1.50 16.52 29.30
N GLN A 13 0.18 16.37 29.24
CA GLN A 13 -0.54 15.64 28.20
C GLN A 13 -0.45 16.34 26.83
N THR A 14 -0.47 17.69 26.79
CA THR A 14 -0.36 18.48 25.56
C THR A 14 1.04 18.45 24.93
N LEU A 15 2.09 18.21 25.73
CA LEU A 15 3.48 18.16 25.23
C LEU A 15 3.79 16.89 24.42
N GLN A 16 3.05 15.80 24.65
CA GLN A 16 3.23 14.54 23.94
C GLN A 16 2.49 14.54 22.59
N GLU A 17 1.37 15.26 22.50
CA GLU A 17 0.58 15.45 21.27
C GLU A 17 1.29 16.40 20.30
N VAL A 18 1.88 17.50 20.77
CA VAL A 18 2.64 18.46 19.93
C VAL A 18 3.91 17.82 19.34
N SER A 19 4.62 16.98 20.09
CA SER A 19 5.80 16.26 19.58
C SER A 19 5.48 15.21 18.52
N ALA A 20 4.25 14.68 18.49
CA ALA A 20 3.82 13.73 17.46
C ALA A 20 3.43 14.45 16.16
N HIS A 21 2.94 15.68 16.25
CA HIS A 21 2.58 16.54 15.11
C HIS A 21 3.81 17.12 14.42
N ALA A 22 4.83 17.57 15.16
CA ALA A 22 6.05 18.14 14.58
C ALA A 22 6.74 17.23 13.55
N ALA A 23 6.70 15.90 13.74
CA ALA A 23 7.30 14.94 12.81
C ALA A 23 6.56 14.80 11.46
N PHE A 24 5.28 15.18 11.40
CA PHE A 24 4.51 15.20 10.14
C PHE A 24 4.92 16.35 9.23
N TYR A 25 5.23 17.49 9.85
CA TYR A 25 5.32 18.77 9.16
C TYR A 25 6.76 19.15 8.85
N ASP A 26 7.70 18.71 9.69
CA ASP A 26 9.13 18.97 9.53
C ASP A 26 9.96 17.67 9.53
N PRO A 27 10.14 17.05 8.34
CA PRO A 27 10.96 15.84 8.20
C PRO A 27 12.46 16.09 8.40
N ASP A 28 12.92 17.34 8.40
CA ASP A 28 14.32 17.71 8.58
C ASP A 28 14.66 18.09 10.05
N GLY A 29 13.65 18.17 10.93
CA GLY A 29 13.79 18.27 12.38
C GLY A 29 14.24 19.65 12.89
N VAL A 30 13.91 20.72 12.18
CA VAL A 30 14.14 22.12 12.56
C VAL A 30 13.25 22.58 13.72
N ILE A 31 12.03 22.04 13.88
CA ILE A 31 11.14 22.33 15.01
C ILE A 31 11.50 21.38 16.16
N THR A 32 12.46 21.79 16.99
CA THR A 32 13.00 20.92 18.06
C THR A 32 12.31 21.08 19.41
N SER A 33 11.42 22.06 19.57
CA SER A 33 10.74 22.27 20.85
C SER A 33 9.43 23.06 20.77
N THR A 34 8.57 22.87 21.78
CA THR A 34 7.41 23.75 22.02
C THR A 34 7.80 25.20 22.34
N ALA A 35 9.08 25.49 22.60
CA ALA A 35 9.56 26.86 22.75
C ALA A 35 9.75 27.57 21.40
N ASP A 36 9.89 26.81 20.29
CA ASP A 36 9.85 27.36 18.93
C ASP A 36 8.40 27.67 18.52
N LEU A 37 7.43 26.81 18.89
CA LEU A 37 5.99 27.08 18.70
C LEU A 37 5.46 28.22 19.58
N LEU A 38 5.91 28.30 20.84
CA LEU A 38 5.50 29.31 21.82
C LEU A 38 6.46 30.51 21.88
N GLY A 39 7.16 30.80 20.78
CA GLY A 39 7.81 32.09 20.54
C GLY A 39 6.81 33.24 20.43
N GLU A 40 5.78 33.28 21.30
CA GLU A 40 4.92 34.41 21.48
C GLU A 40 5.77 35.62 21.89
N GLN A 41 5.85 36.59 20.98
CA GLN A 41 6.27 37.97 21.24
C GLN A 41 7.74 38.27 21.55
N SER A 42 8.69 37.42 21.17
CA SER A 42 10.09 37.87 21.15
C SER A 42 10.34 38.66 19.85
N LEU A 43 10.46 39.99 19.95
CA LEU A 43 11.05 40.87 18.94
C LEU A 43 12.57 40.61 18.83
N ASP A 44 12.99 39.35 18.83
CA ASP A 44 14.35 38.96 18.52
C ASP A 44 14.50 39.05 16.99
N PRO A 45 15.40 39.90 16.47
CA PRO A 45 15.68 39.99 15.04
C PRO A 45 16.15 38.66 14.42
N ALA A 46 16.59 37.69 15.22
CA ALA A 46 16.92 36.34 14.77
C ALA A 46 15.70 35.42 14.59
N LEU A 47 14.54 35.77 15.16
CA LEU A 47 13.26 35.04 15.01
C LEU A 47 12.32 35.70 13.98
N GLN A 48 12.69 36.88 13.45
CA GLN A 48 11.92 37.56 12.41
C GLN A 48 11.83 36.78 11.09
N ASP A 49 12.71 35.80 10.88
CA ASP A 49 12.66 34.93 9.70
C ASP A 49 11.53 33.89 9.84
N SER A 50 11.22 33.46 11.07
CA SER A 50 10.34 32.33 11.35
C SER A 50 8.85 32.63 11.16
N VAL A 51 8.45 33.90 11.21
CA VAL A 51 7.06 34.33 10.99
C VAL A 51 6.66 34.33 9.51
N MET A 52 7.65 34.35 8.60
CA MET A 52 7.44 34.25 7.15
C MET A 52 7.60 32.82 6.64
N TRP A 53 7.86 31.85 7.52
CA TRP A 53 7.92 30.44 7.17
C TRP A 53 6.51 29.85 7.14
N ASP A 54 6.40 28.73 6.46
CA ASP A 54 5.21 27.90 6.34
C ASP A 54 5.56 26.56 7.00
N TYR A 55 5.25 26.45 8.30
CA TYR A 55 5.73 25.34 9.12
C TYR A 55 5.03 24.02 8.79
N ASP A 56 3.75 24.06 8.46
CA ASP A 56 2.98 22.86 8.12
C ASP A 56 3.02 22.51 6.62
N GLY A 57 3.38 23.47 5.77
CA GLY A 57 3.53 23.33 4.34
C GLY A 57 2.21 23.53 3.57
N ASP A 58 1.18 24.14 4.15
CA ASP A 58 -0.12 24.35 3.51
C ASP A 58 -0.12 25.50 2.48
N GLY A 59 0.98 26.25 2.40
CA GLY A 59 1.18 27.38 1.49
C GLY A 59 0.84 28.75 2.10
N VAL A 60 0.53 28.82 3.39
CA VAL A 60 0.28 30.04 4.16
C VAL A 60 1.43 30.26 5.14
N ASP A 61 1.90 31.52 5.27
CA ASP A 61 2.91 31.83 6.27
C ASP A 61 2.33 31.93 7.70
N ASN A 62 3.15 31.58 8.69
CA ASN A 62 2.80 31.56 10.10
C ASN A 62 2.20 32.90 10.59
N LEU A 63 2.65 34.04 10.06
CA LEU A 63 2.10 35.36 10.40
C LEU A 63 0.66 35.51 9.91
N THR A 64 0.39 35.10 8.67
CA THR A 64 -0.93 35.16 8.05
C THR A 64 -1.89 34.23 8.78
N GLU A 65 -1.45 33.04 9.18
CA GLU A 65 -2.23 32.10 9.99
C GLU A 65 -2.57 32.68 11.36
N TYR A 66 -1.58 33.24 12.07
CA TYR A 66 -1.81 33.94 13.33
C TYR A 66 -2.83 35.08 13.20
N LEU A 67 -2.74 35.87 12.12
CA LEU A 67 -3.70 36.96 11.85
C LEU A 67 -5.10 36.43 11.52
N ARG A 68 -5.22 35.21 10.98
CA ARG A 68 -6.48 34.52 10.70
C ARG A 68 -7.01 33.73 11.89
N GLY A 69 -6.19 33.53 12.92
CA GLY A 69 -6.52 32.69 14.07
C GLY A 69 -6.50 31.19 13.77
N THR A 70 -5.75 30.77 12.75
CA THR A 70 -5.45 29.36 12.48
C THR A 70 -4.15 28.94 13.20
N ASP A 71 -3.93 27.63 13.34
CA ASP A 71 -2.75 27.07 14.02
C ASP A 71 -1.62 26.89 13.00
N PRO A 72 -0.44 27.55 13.17
CA PRO A 72 0.69 27.44 12.24
C PRO A 72 1.32 26.06 12.07
N THR A 73 0.77 25.05 12.77
CA THR A 73 1.24 23.67 12.69
C THR A 73 0.13 22.70 12.29
N ASP A 74 -1.02 23.21 11.83
CA ASP A 74 -2.16 22.42 11.38
C ASP A 74 -2.44 22.65 9.89
N PHE A 75 -1.86 21.78 9.06
CA PHE A 75 -2.02 21.85 7.60
C PHE A 75 -3.48 21.83 7.13
N PHE A 76 -4.38 21.24 7.92
CA PHE A 76 -5.80 21.19 7.57
C PHE A 76 -6.59 22.37 8.12
N ASN A 77 -5.99 23.23 8.95
CA ASN A 77 -6.63 24.40 9.56
C ASN A 77 -7.97 24.06 10.26
N GLY A 78 -8.06 22.90 10.89
CA GLY A 78 -9.28 22.37 11.53
C GLY A 78 -10.34 21.83 10.58
N GLU A 79 -10.10 21.79 9.27
CA GLU A 79 -11.02 21.22 8.30
C GLU A 79 -11.12 19.70 8.44
N THR A 80 -12.33 19.17 8.19
CA THR A 80 -12.53 17.72 8.22
C THR A 80 -12.03 17.09 6.91
N VAL A 81 -11.10 16.16 7.03
CA VAL A 81 -10.52 15.44 5.89
C VAL A 81 -10.75 13.94 5.96
N THR A 82 -10.57 13.26 4.84
CA THR A 82 -10.59 11.79 4.79
C THR A 82 -9.34 11.26 4.12
N ILE A 83 -8.79 10.18 4.66
CA ILE A 83 -7.70 9.42 4.03
C ILE A 83 -8.24 8.14 3.41
N ARG A 84 -7.72 7.76 2.23
CA ARG A 84 -8.13 6.56 1.50
C ARG A 84 -6.92 5.77 1.04
N ALA A 85 -6.95 4.47 1.26
CA ALA A 85 -6.08 3.52 0.57
C ALA A 85 -6.69 3.30 -0.82
N TYR A 86 -6.04 3.80 -1.86
CA TYR A 86 -6.59 3.70 -3.22
C TYR A 86 -5.78 2.75 -4.12
N LYS A 87 -4.57 2.34 -3.71
CA LYS A 87 -3.77 1.32 -4.40
C LYS A 87 -2.80 0.60 -3.45
N GLY A 88 -2.54 -0.68 -3.73
CA GLY A 88 -1.57 -1.50 -3.00
C GLY A 88 -2.13 -2.20 -1.76
N ASP A 89 -3.43 -2.13 -1.51
CA ASP A 89 -4.10 -2.91 -0.48
C ASP A 89 -4.32 -4.37 -0.93
N GLY A 90 -4.46 -5.28 0.06
CA GLY A 90 -4.78 -6.69 -0.14
C GLY A 90 -3.71 -7.47 -0.91
N GLN A 91 -2.45 -7.09 -0.78
CA GLN A 91 -1.36 -7.75 -1.51
C GLN A 91 -0.97 -9.08 -0.86
N VAL A 92 -0.63 -10.05 -1.72
CA VAL A 92 -0.13 -11.37 -1.32
C VAL A 92 1.27 -11.52 -1.94
N ASP A 93 2.27 -11.87 -1.15
CA ASP A 93 3.63 -12.10 -1.65
C ASP A 93 4.41 -13.05 -0.74
N GLU A 94 5.62 -13.42 -1.15
CA GLU A 94 6.53 -14.26 -0.38
C GLU A 94 7.14 -13.56 0.84
N PRO A 95 7.74 -14.32 1.79
CA PRO A 95 8.60 -13.75 2.82
C PRO A 95 9.85 -13.05 2.28
N ASN A 96 10.31 -11.99 2.97
CA ASN A 96 11.55 -11.26 2.68
C ASN A 96 11.66 -10.64 1.27
N VAL A 97 10.55 -10.18 0.69
CA VAL A 97 10.54 -9.48 -0.60
C VAL A 97 9.88 -8.11 -0.51
N PHE A 98 10.20 -7.23 -1.45
CA PHE A 98 9.42 -6.01 -1.62
C PHE A 98 8.16 -6.33 -2.42
N LEU A 99 6.99 -6.03 -1.85
CA LEU A 99 5.70 -6.17 -2.53
C LEU A 99 5.73 -5.55 -3.90
N LEU A 100 5.13 -6.21 -4.91
CA LEU A 100 5.13 -5.73 -6.30
C LEU A 100 4.47 -4.35 -6.48
N ARG A 101 3.46 -4.00 -5.67
CA ARG A 101 2.83 -2.68 -5.71
C ARG A 101 3.21 -1.91 -4.45
N ARG A 102 3.53 -0.63 -4.61
CA ARG A 102 3.65 0.30 -3.48
C ARG A 102 2.28 0.49 -2.83
N LEU A 103 2.29 0.85 -1.55
CA LEU A 103 1.11 1.29 -0.83
C LEU A 103 0.88 2.76 -1.16
N TYR A 104 -0.34 3.14 -1.52
CA TYR A 104 -0.70 4.51 -1.88
C TYR A 104 -1.91 4.99 -1.08
N ALA A 105 -1.75 6.12 -0.39
CA ALA A 105 -2.79 6.78 0.36
C ALA A 105 -3.08 8.18 -0.22
N SER A 106 -4.35 8.50 -0.47
CA SER A 106 -4.78 9.84 -0.88
C SER A 106 -5.53 10.52 0.27
N VAL A 107 -5.46 11.84 0.30
CA VAL A 107 -6.18 12.69 1.26
C VAL A 107 -7.19 13.52 0.49
N HIS A 108 -8.40 13.62 1.03
CA HIS A 108 -9.50 14.35 0.41
C HIS A 108 -10.15 15.30 1.42
N ASP A 109 -10.62 16.44 0.92
CA ASP A 109 -11.46 17.37 1.68
C ASP A 109 -12.88 16.80 1.90
N SER A 110 -13.73 17.59 2.53
CA SER A 110 -15.11 17.21 2.87
C SER A 110 -16.00 17.02 1.62
N GLU A 111 -15.66 17.70 0.52
CA GLU A 111 -16.29 17.64 -0.79
C GLU A 111 -15.76 16.48 -1.66
N GLY A 112 -14.68 15.82 -1.23
CA GLY A 112 -14.03 14.70 -1.89
C GLY A 112 -12.94 15.08 -2.90
N ALA A 113 -12.56 16.35 -3.01
CA ALA A 113 -11.43 16.77 -3.83
C ALA A 113 -10.10 16.33 -3.20
N GLU A 114 -9.13 15.94 -4.03
CA GLU A 114 -7.80 15.54 -3.54
C GLU A 114 -7.03 16.73 -2.97
N ILE A 115 -6.49 16.57 -1.77
CA ILE A 115 -5.57 17.51 -1.14
C ILE A 115 -4.15 17.08 -1.47
N VAL A 116 -3.42 17.95 -2.17
CA VAL A 116 -2.00 17.78 -2.52
C VAL A 116 -1.13 18.37 -1.41
N ASN A 117 0.07 17.85 -1.25
CA ASN A 117 1.04 18.20 -0.21
C ASN A 117 0.63 17.86 1.22
N ALA A 118 -0.49 17.15 1.39
CA ALA A 118 -0.98 16.71 2.69
C ALA A 118 0.03 15.74 3.33
N PRO A 119 0.42 15.95 4.59
CA PRO A 119 1.39 15.10 5.25
C PRO A 119 0.74 13.79 5.70
N VAL A 120 1.41 12.68 5.39
CA VAL A 120 0.96 11.33 5.70
C VAL A 120 2.09 10.58 6.38
N ARG A 121 1.78 9.97 7.53
CA ARG A 121 2.67 9.03 8.20
C ARG A 121 2.21 7.63 7.84
N ILE A 122 3.12 6.83 7.28
CA ILE A 122 2.88 5.42 6.99
C ILE A 122 3.77 4.59 7.89
N ARG A 123 3.19 3.64 8.61
CA ARG A 123 3.90 2.81 9.59
C ARG A 123 3.51 1.35 9.49
N SER A 124 4.49 0.47 9.62
CA SER A 124 4.28 -0.98 9.59
C SER A 124 3.77 -1.49 10.93
N VAL A 125 2.97 -2.54 10.90
CA VAL A 125 2.40 -3.20 12.07
C VAL A 125 2.82 -4.67 12.05
N GLY A 126 3.37 -5.16 13.16
CA GLY A 126 3.68 -6.58 13.33
C GLY A 126 5.03 -7.07 12.76
N GLY A 127 6.01 -6.18 12.57
CA GLY A 127 7.37 -6.57 12.13
C GLY A 127 7.80 -6.38 10.65
N PRO A 128 6.97 -5.93 9.68
CA PRO A 128 7.43 -5.56 8.35
C PRO A 128 8.26 -4.27 8.35
N TYR A 129 8.93 -3.99 7.24
CA TYR A 129 9.63 -2.72 7.03
C TYR A 129 9.08 -1.95 5.83
N LEU A 130 9.31 -0.66 5.84
CA LEU A 130 8.93 0.30 4.81
C LEU A 130 10.18 0.92 4.20
N SER A 131 10.08 1.39 2.96
CA SER A 131 11.10 2.22 2.36
C SER A 131 10.55 3.15 1.28
N ARG A 132 11.21 4.28 1.07
CA ARG A 132 10.85 5.23 0.01
C ARG A 132 11.05 4.66 -1.40
N PHE A 133 11.93 3.67 -1.56
CA PHE A 133 12.21 3.02 -2.84
C PHE A 133 12.22 1.50 -2.70
N ARG A 134 11.80 0.81 -3.77
CA ARG A 134 12.02 -0.63 -3.89
C ARG A 134 13.53 -0.89 -3.94
N ASN A 135 14.00 -1.94 -3.27
CA ASN A 135 15.41 -2.37 -3.20
C ASN A 135 16.34 -1.43 -2.42
N ALA A 136 15.79 -0.51 -1.64
CA ALA A 136 16.60 0.26 -0.70
C ALA A 136 17.08 -0.67 0.42
N SER A 137 18.33 -0.50 0.84
CA SER A 137 18.89 -1.15 2.03
C SER A 137 18.43 -0.47 3.33
N ASP A 138 17.90 0.75 3.22
CA ASP A 138 17.42 1.54 4.35
C ASP A 138 15.94 1.24 4.57
N LEU A 139 15.67 0.57 5.69
CA LEU A 139 14.39 -0.02 6.05
C LEU A 139 13.91 0.61 7.35
N HIS A 140 12.67 1.10 7.34
CA HIS A 140 12.08 1.87 8.43
C HIS A 140 10.79 1.22 8.92
N SER A 141 10.47 1.35 10.19
CA SER A 141 9.12 1.01 10.69
C SER A 141 8.10 2.12 10.44
N THR A 142 8.56 3.32 10.07
CA THR A 142 7.73 4.50 9.82
C THR A 142 8.37 5.36 8.73
N VAL A 143 7.55 5.83 7.79
CA VAL A 143 7.92 6.76 6.72
C VAL A 143 6.96 7.95 6.77
N TYR A 144 7.51 9.15 6.71
CA TYR A 144 6.77 10.38 6.48
C TYR A 144 6.89 10.76 5.00
N ASP A 145 5.74 11.00 4.38
CA ASP A 145 5.62 11.37 2.97
C ASP A 145 4.50 12.40 2.80
N ARG A 146 4.47 13.09 1.65
CA ARG A 146 3.41 14.05 1.33
C ARG A 146 2.62 13.60 0.12
N THR A 147 1.32 13.91 0.08
CA THR A 147 0.51 13.58 -1.09
C THR A 147 0.99 14.33 -2.31
N VAL A 148 1.08 13.65 -3.45
CA VAL A 148 1.31 14.29 -4.75
C VAL A 148 0.08 14.13 -5.64
N ALA A 149 -0.17 15.09 -6.53
CA ALA A 149 -1.28 15.00 -7.47
C ALA A 149 -1.27 13.66 -8.21
N THR A 150 -2.43 13.00 -8.35
CA THR A 150 -2.61 11.69 -9.02
C THR A 150 -2.01 10.48 -8.30
N PHE A 151 -0.99 10.64 -7.44
CA PHE A 151 -0.32 9.51 -6.80
C PHE A 151 -0.41 9.47 -5.27
N GLY A 152 -0.98 10.49 -4.60
CA GLY A 152 -1.04 10.51 -3.14
C GLY A 152 0.33 10.34 -2.47
N ALA A 153 0.37 9.92 -1.21
CA ALA A 153 1.58 9.54 -0.49
C ALA A 153 1.88 8.06 -0.75
N SER A 154 3.16 7.67 -0.88
CA SER A 154 3.50 6.31 -1.27
C SER A 154 4.74 5.72 -0.64
N THR A 155 4.67 4.43 -0.28
CA THR A 155 5.83 3.71 0.26
C THR A 155 5.94 2.30 -0.31
N ALA A 156 7.17 1.81 -0.43
CA ALA A 156 7.44 0.40 -0.67
C ALA A 156 7.35 -0.36 0.66
N TYR A 157 6.83 -1.59 0.61
CA TYR A 157 6.66 -2.45 1.76
C TYR A 157 7.51 -3.70 1.57
N PHE A 158 8.33 -4.02 2.56
CA PHE A 158 9.17 -5.21 2.62
C PHE A 158 8.56 -6.22 3.58
N THR A 159 8.21 -7.39 3.05
CA THR A 159 7.53 -8.43 3.80
C THR A 159 8.45 -9.05 4.87
N PRO A 160 7.90 -9.42 6.03
CA PRO A 160 8.64 -10.16 7.05
C PRO A 160 9.05 -11.56 6.58
N ALA A 161 9.90 -12.22 7.38
CA ALA A 161 10.42 -13.55 7.08
C ALA A 161 9.44 -14.71 7.36
N THR A 162 8.26 -14.41 7.89
CA THR A 162 7.29 -15.41 8.35
C THR A 162 5.95 -15.19 7.68
N ASP A 163 5.28 -16.29 7.37
CA ASP A 163 3.92 -16.30 6.84
C ASP A 163 2.95 -15.71 7.85
N GLY A 164 1.91 -15.03 7.35
CA GLY A 164 0.88 -14.43 8.18
C GLY A 164 0.18 -13.25 7.53
N SER A 165 -0.74 -12.68 8.30
CA SER A 165 -1.43 -11.43 7.96
C SER A 165 -0.75 -10.27 8.68
N TYR A 166 -0.37 -9.27 7.90
CA TYR A 166 0.31 -8.07 8.34
C TYR A 166 -0.44 -6.84 7.85
N SER A 167 -0.08 -5.68 8.39
CA SER A 167 -0.65 -4.43 7.93
C SER A 167 0.35 -3.28 7.95
N ALA A 168 0.04 -2.27 7.15
CA ALA A 168 0.55 -0.92 7.31
C ALA A 168 -0.61 0.01 7.59
N ILE A 169 -0.37 1.06 8.36
CA ILE A 169 -1.37 2.10 8.62
C ILE A 169 -0.81 3.40 8.06
N ALA A 170 -1.60 4.04 7.19
CA ALA A 170 -1.39 5.44 6.84
C ALA A 170 -2.33 6.28 7.71
N ASP A 171 -1.77 7.24 8.43
CA ASP A 171 -2.52 8.14 9.28
C ASP A 171 -2.13 9.59 9.04
N LEU A 172 -3.07 10.46 9.39
CA LEU A 172 -2.97 11.91 9.33
C LEU A 172 -2.72 12.47 10.75
N PRO A 173 -2.21 13.71 10.85
CA PRO A 173 -2.06 14.44 12.11
C PRO A 173 -3.35 14.49 12.94
N ASP A 174 -4.51 14.66 12.30
CA ASP A 174 -5.84 14.72 12.94
C ASP A 174 -6.30 13.38 13.57
N GLY A 175 -5.52 12.31 13.39
CA GLY A 175 -5.81 10.96 13.89
C GLY A 175 -6.62 10.09 12.93
N THR A 176 -7.08 10.62 11.79
CA THR A 176 -7.75 9.86 10.75
C THR A 176 -6.77 8.86 10.12
N SER A 177 -7.21 7.64 9.84
CA SER A 177 -6.32 6.58 9.35
C SER A 177 -6.98 5.60 8.39
N VAL A 178 -6.15 4.95 7.59
CA VAL A 178 -6.52 3.81 6.74
C VAL A 178 -5.49 2.70 6.87
N THR A 179 -5.95 1.46 6.79
CA THR A 179 -5.12 0.27 6.92
C THR A 179 -4.96 -0.41 5.57
N PHE A 180 -3.73 -0.78 5.23
CA PHE A 180 -3.40 -1.71 4.16
C PHE A 180 -3.22 -3.11 4.74
N SER A 181 -3.86 -4.10 4.14
CA SER A 181 -3.69 -5.52 4.45
C SER A 181 -2.63 -6.12 3.54
N VAL A 182 -1.71 -6.89 4.13
CA VAL A 182 -0.66 -7.63 3.42
C VAL A 182 -0.65 -9.05 3.93
N PHE A 183 -0.65 -10.00 3.01
CA PHE A 183 -0.56 -11.43 3.30
C PHE A 183 0.80 -11.92 2.84
N VAL A 184 1.52 -12.57 3.75
CA VAL A 184 2.78 -13.23 3.45
C VAL A 184 2.49 -14.72 3.48
N VAL A 185 2.75 -15.38 2.37
CA VAL A 185 2.56 -16.82 2.22
C VAL A 185 3.78 -17.39 1.50
N SER A 186 4.32 -18.48 2.01
CA SER A 186 5.35 -19.23 1.34
C SER A 186 4.86 -19.71 -0.02
N GLU A 187 5.75 -19.91 -0.99
CA GLU A 187 5.38 -20.42 -2.33
C GLU A 187 4.60 -21.75 -2.25
N GLU A 188 4.88 -22.57 -1.24
CA GLU A 188 4.17 -23.83 -1.01
C GLU A 188 2.69 -23.60 -0.64
N ASP A 189 2.39 -22.48 0.01
CA ASP A 189 1.06 -22.10 0.50
C ASP A 189 0.35 -21.05 -0.37
N LYS A 190 0.99 -20.53 -1.44
CA LYS A 190 0.32 -19.65 -2.40
C LYS A 190 -0.82 -20.43 -3.06
N GLN A 191 -2.05 -19.97 -2.87
CA GLN A 191 -3.19 -20.49 -3.63
C GLN A 191 -2.96 -20.17 -5.11
N LYS A 192 -2.50 -21.16 -5.86
CA LYS A 192 -2.27 -21.05 -7.30
C LYS A 192 -3.59 -20.75 -7.99
N GLU A 193 -3.63 -19.65 -8.74
CA GLU A 193 -4.82 -19.26 -9.49
C GLU A 193 -5.17 -20.36 -10.51
N PRO A 194 -6.47 -20.55 -10.80
CA PRO A 194 -6.90 -21.43 -11.88
C PRO A 194 -6.22 -21.05 -13.21
N ILE A 195 -6.02 -22.04 -14.08
CA ILE A 195 -5.49 -21.76 -15.43
C ILE A 195 -6.43 -20.80 -16.18
N ARG A 196 -5.85 -19.92 -17.00
CA ARG A 196 -6.56 -18.89 -17.76
C ARG A 196 -6.07 -18.86 -19.21
N ASN A 197 -6.85 -18.23 -20.11
CA ASN A 197 -6.52 -18.10 -21.54
C ASN A 197 -6.26 -19.44 -22.23
N PHE A 198 -7.07 -20.46 -21.95
CA PHE A 198 -6.95 -21.76 -22.62
C PHE A 198 -7.40 -21.62 -24.09
N GLU A 199 -6.51 -21.89 -25.03
CA GLU A 199 -6.78 -21.87 -26.46
C GLU A 199 -6.34 -23.18 -27.13
N VAL A 200 -7.09 -23.57 -28.16
CA VAL A 200 -6.81 -24.75 -29.00
C VAL A 200 -6.70 -24.27 -30.44
N THR A 201 -5.56 -24.51 -31.09
CA THR A 201 -5.29 -24.10 -32.47
C THR A 201 -5.01 -25.31 -33.34
N ASP A 202 -5.78 -25.50 -34.41
CA ASP A 202 -5.44 -26.43 -35.48
C ASP A 202 -4.35 -25.82 -36.37
N ASN A 203 -3.22 -26.49 -36.50
CA ASN A 203 -2.07 -25.98 -37.23
C ASN A 203 -2.14 -26.29 -38.74
N GLY A 204 -3.14 -27.07 -39.20
CA GLY A 204 -3.31 -27.40 -40.62
C GLY A 204 -2.31 -28.42 -41.18
N ASP A 205 -1.47 -29.00 -40.33
CA ASP A 205 -0.45 -30.00 -40.64
C ASP A 205 -0.68 -31.33 -39.88
N ASN A 206 -1.93 -31.60 -39.52
CA ASN A 206 -2.33 -32.67 -38.59
C ASN A 206 -1.67 -32.53 -37.20
N THR A 207 -1.43 -31.31 -36.73
CA THR A 207 -1.11 -31.05 -35.33
C THR A 207 -2.05 -30.01 -34.72
N THR A 208 -2.17 -30.04 -33.40
CA THR A 208 -2.97 -29.13 -32.59
C THR A 208 -2.11 -28.56 -31.49
N THR A 209 -2.15 -27.23 -31.35
CA THR A 209 -1.47 -26.50 -30.29
C THR A 209 -2.45 -26.17 -29.18
N TYR A 210 -2.07 -26.48 -27.94
CA TYR A 210 -2.78 -26.07 -26.74
C TYR A 210 -1.94 -25.03 -25.99
N THR A 211 -2.53 -23.89 -25.67
CA THR A 211 -1.90 -22.79 -24.92
C THR A 211 -2.75 -22.41 -23.73
N TRP A 212 -2.11 -22.04 -22.63
CA TRP A 212 -2.77 -21.52 -21.44
C TRP A 212 -1.79 -20.68 -20.63
N THR A 213 -2.30 -19.99 -19.63
CA THR A 213 -1.53 -19.28 -18.61
C THR A 213 -1.82 -19.92 -17.25
N SER A 214 -0.78 -20.24 -16.50
CA SER A 214 -0.88 -20.78 -15.14
C SER A 214 0.16 -20.11 -14.25
N ASP A 215 -0.16 -19.96 -12.97
CA ASP A 215 0.80 -19.55 -11.94
C ASP A 215 1.49 -20.77 -11.31
N ALA A 216 1.50 -21.89 -12.03
CA ALA A 216 2.11 -23.14 -11.65
C ALA A 216 3.63 -23.08 -11.87
N ASP A 217 4.40 -23.52 -10.88
CA ASP A 217 5.86 -23.47 -10.92
C ASP A 217 6.45 -24.56 -11.82
N SER A 218 7.74 -24.42 -12.16
CA SER A 218 8.51 -25.47 -12.84
C SER A 218 8.66 -26.69 -11.93
N GLY A 219 7.65 -27.55 -11.91
CA GLY A 219 7.56 -28.72 -11.02
C GLY A 219 6.11 -29.17 -10.79
N ASP A 220 5.16 -28.26 -10.96
CA ASP A 220 3.74 -28.58 -10.96
C ASP A 220 3.34 -29.28 -12.26
N TRP A 221 2.54 -30.33 -12.14
CA TRP A 221 2.02 -31.05 -13.29
C TRP A 221 0.57 -30.63 -13.54
N LEU A 222 0.31 -30.17 -14.76
CA LEU A 222 -1.02 -29.98 -15.30
C LEU A 222 -1.45 -31.25 -16.01
N ARG A 223 -2.70 -31.65 -15.80
CA ARG A 223 -3.32 -32.80 -16.45
C ARG A 223 -4.47 -32.32 -17.32
N LEU A 224 -4.36 -32.53 -18.63
CA LEU A 224 -5.50 -32.36 -19.54
C LEU A 224 -6.26 -33.68 -19.63
N GLN A 225 -7.58 -33.63 -19.46
CA GLN A 225 -8.46 -34.77 -19.62
C GLN A 225 -9.46 -34.53 -20.75
N GLU A 226 -9.89 -35.63 -21.37
CA GLU A 226 -10.77 -35.64 -22.51
C GLU A 226 -12.01 -36.49 -22.19
N LYS A 227 -13.19 -36.03 -22.62
CA LYS A 227 -14.43 -36.78 -22.46
C LYS A 227 -14.57 -37.73 -23.62
N ASN A 228 -14.56 -39.02 -23.32
CA ASN A 228 -14.91 -40.03 -24.29
C ASN A 228 -16.41 -39.97 -24.61
N GLU A 229 -16.81 -40.48 -25.77
CA GLU A 229 -18.22 -40.55 -26.21
C GLU A 229 -19.14 -41.29 -25.22
N ASN A 230 -18.56 -42.20 -24.42
CA ASN A 230 -19.26 -42.92 -23.36
C ASN A 230 -19.41 -42.13 -22.05
N GLY A 231 -19.00 -40.85 -22.03
CA GLY A 231 -19.05 -39.95 -20.88
C GLY A 231 -17.92 -40.14 -19.87
N THR A 232 -16.98 -41.06 -20.09
CA THR A 232 -15.83 -41.28 -19.20
C THR A 232 -14.67 -40.35 -19.52
N TRP A 233 -13.93 -39.95 -18.48
CA TRP A 233 -12.73 -39.11 -18.63
C TRP A 233 -11.50 -39.96 -18.83
N SER A 234 -10.69 -39.61 -19.83
CA SER A 234 -9.34 -40.16 -20.00
C SER A 234 -8.30 -39.06 -19.93
N THR A 235 -7.20 -39.32 -19.24
CA THR A 235 -6.03 -38.43 -19.27
C THR A 235 -5.46 -38.39 -20.67
N PHE A 236 -5.39 -37.19 -21.24
CA PHE A 236 -4.83 -36.94 -22.55
C PHE A 236 -3.31 -36.77 -22.45
N PHE A 237 -2.83 -35.89 -21.57
CA PHE A 237 -1.41 -35.80 -21.20
C PHE A 237 -1.20 -35.10 -19.84
N ASN A 238 0.02 -35.26 -19.30
CA ASN A 238 0.54 -34.46 -18.20
C ASN A 238 1.68 -33.59 -18.71
N THR A 239 1.75 -32.33 -18.29
CA THR A 239 2.86 -31.43 -18.64
C THR A 239 3.18 -30.51 -17.48
N THR A 240 4.40 -29.99 -17.44
CA THR A 240 4.83 -28.95 -16.50
C THR A 240 5.03 -27.59 -17.19
N TYR A 241 4.60 -27.47 -18.46
CA TYR A 241 4.88 -26.32 -19.32
C TYR A 241 3.59 -25.64 -19.76
N GLY A 242 3.57 -24.30 -19.86
CA GLY A 242 2.41 -23.50 -20.29
C GLY A 242 1.97 -23.64 -21.76
N SER A 243 2.53 -24.61 -22.50
CA SER A 243 2.13 -24.93 -23.88
C SER A 243 2.57 -26.35 -24.25
N SER A 244 1.78 -27.03 -25.09
CA SER A 244 2.12 -28.34 -25.64
C SER A 244 1.53 -28.52 -27.05
N VAL A 245 2.32 -29.11 -27.96
CA VAL A 245 1.92 -29.39 -29.35
C VAL A 245 1.72 -30.88 -29.51
N LEU A 246 0.57 -31.30 -30.03
CA LEU A 246 0.17 -32.71 -30.15
C LEU A 246 -0.38 -33.04 -31.54
N PRO A 247 -0.42 -34.33 -31.95
CA PRO A 247 -1.04 -34.74 -33.20
C PRO A 247 -2.55 -34.45 -33.21
N TYR A 248 -3.05 -33.89 -34.30
CA TYR A 248 -4.45 -33.57 -34.55
C TYR A 248 -5.31 -34.84 -34.57
N ARG A 249 -6.49 -34.78 -33.94
CA ARG A 249 -7.56 -35.77 -34.08
C ARG A 249 -8.85 -35.08 -34.51
N ALA A 250 -9.31 -35.40 -35.71
CA ALA A 250 -10.55 -34.84 -36.27
C ALA A 250 -11.78 -35.31 -35.48
N GLY A 251 -12.68 -34.39 -35.12
CA GLY A 251 -14.04 -34.69 -34.67
C GLY A 251 -14.41 -34.38 -33.21
N GLN A 252 -13.53 -33.74 -32.42
CA GLN A 252 -13.76 -33.50 -31.00
C GLN A 252 -13.94 -32.01 -30.69
N THR A 253 -15.01 -31.67 -29.94
CA THR A 253 -15.45 -30.29 -29.72
C THR A 253 -15.55 -29.87 -28.25
N ASP A 254 -15.45 -30.83 -27.31
CA ASP A 254 -15.61 -30.56 -25.87
C ASP A 254 -14.36 -31.02 -25.10
N TYR A 255 -13.60 -30.07 -24.54
CA TYR A 255 -12.45 -30.35 -23.66
C TYR A 255 -12.81 -30.13 -22.20
N SER A 256 -11.98 -30.73 -21.32
CA SER A 256 -12.19 -31.10 -19.92
C SER A 256 -11.17 -30.70 -18.76
N LEU A 257 -11.19 -29.55 -18.01
CA LEU A 257 -10.49 -29.18 -16.78
C LEU A 257 -11.39 -28.59 -15.64
N THR A 258 -11.47 -29.28 -14.51
CA THR A 258 -12.14 -28.96 -13.23
C THR A 258 -11.13 -29.33 -12.17
N LEU A 259 -11.03 -28.53 -11.12
CA LEU A 259 -10.06 -28.70 -10.04
C LEU A 259 -10.82 -28.91 -8.71
N ASP A 260 -10.27 -29.69 -7.76
CA ASP A 260 -10.86 -29.91 -6.42
C ASP A 260 -10.38 -28.83 -5.46
N GLU A 261 -10.84 -28.93 -4.21
CA GLU A 261 -10.46 -28.06 -3.10
C GLU A 261 -8.95 -28.03 -2.80
N ASN A 262 -8.14 -28.91 -3.40
CA ASN A 262 -6.67 -28.95 -3.33
C ASN A 262 -6.01 -28.73 -4.71
N ASN A 263 -6.73 -28.13 -5.67
CA ASN A 263 -6.26 -27.88 -7.03
C ASN A 263 -5.85 -29.15 -7.82
N GLN A 264 -6.37 -30.33 -7.47
CA GLN A 264 -6.24 -31.54 -8.28
C GLN A 264 -7.36 -31.63 -9.31
N VAL A 265 -7.08 -32.11 -10.53
CA VAL A 265 -8.11 -32.20 -11.58
C VAL A 265 -9.21 -33.22 -11.22
N VAL A 266 -10.49 -32.82 -11.22
CA VAL A 266 -11.67 -33.61 -10.80
C VAL A 266 -12.66 -33.94 -11.94
N SER A 267 -12.75 -33.13 -13.00
CA SER A 267 -13.68 -33.28 -14.16
C SER A 267 -13.55 -32.11 -15.17
N GLN A 268 -14.56 -31.80 -16.01
CA GLN A 268 -15.09 -30.53 -16.63
C GLN A 268 -16.22 -30.96 -17.55
#